data_AF-A0A800JGL1-F1
#
_entry.id   AF-A0A800JGL1-F1
#
_cell.length_a   1.000
_cell.length_b   1.000
_cell.length_c   1.000
_cell.angle_alpha   90.00
_cell.angle_beta   90.00
_cell.angle_gamma   90.00
#
_symmetry.space_group_name_H-M   'P 1'
#
loop_
_entity.id
_entity.type
_entity.pdbx_description
1 polymer ?
#
loop_
_entity_poly.entity_id
_entity_poly.type
_entity_poly.pdbx_seq_one_letter_code
_entity_poly.pdbx_strand_id
1 'polypeptide(L)'
;MRPEQKRKIVQRRRWRIRKKLHGTAARPRMAVRFTERNIYVQFINDDEGSTLASASTRHKAQTGRETLAANKAGAEVLGQAAGEAAKAAGISKVIFDRCGARYVQDGKIDIFAHAATRAGLDFGLDLEKKKSKAKKAAKEEKAEKPKKAKKEKKAKKEEKAEKAEKAEKAEKAEKAEKAEKA
;
A
#
# COMPACT_ATOMS: atom_id res chain seq x y z
N MET A 1 -7.10 -33.13 -1.22
CA MET A 1 -6.20 -32.97 -2.39
C MET A 1 -4.81 -33.48 -2.06
N ARG A 2 -4.26 -34.39 -2.88
CA ARG A 2 -2.91 -34.95 -2.67
C ARG A 2 -1.85 -33.84 -2.81
N PRO A 3 -0.74 -33.87 -2.05
CA PRO A 3 0.31 -32.86 -2.13
C PRO A 3 0.87 -32.64 -3.54
N GLU A 4 0.96 -33.72 -4.33
CA GLU A 4 1.40 -33.68 -5.72
C GLU A 4 0.50 -32.83 -6.62
N GLN A 5 -0.83 -32.96 -6.46
CA GLN A 5 -1.80 -32.17 -7.22
C GLN A 5 -1.63 -30.67 -6.92
N LYS A 6 -1.40 -30.33 -5.64
CA LYS A 6 -1.12 -28.94 -5.23
C LYS A 6 0.17 -28.40 -5.87
N ARG A 7 1.25 -29.20 -5.89
CA ARG A 7 2.53 -28.84 -6.55
C ARG A 7 2.33 -28.61 -8.05
N LYS A 8 1.62 -29.50 -8.75
CA LYS A 8 1.29 -29.37 -10.18
C LYS A 8 0.49 -28.10 -10.50
N ILE A 9 -0.46 -27.71 -9.64
CA ILE A 9 -1.24 -26.47 -9.83
C ILE A 9 -0.35 -25.24 -9.66
N VAL A 10 0.50 -25.20 -8.63
CA VAL A 10 1.44 -24.09 -8.40
C VAL A 10 2.43 -23.98 -9.56
N GLN A 11 2.95 -25.10 -10.05
CA GLN A 11 3.86 -25.13 -11.20
C GLN A 11 3.19 -24.58 -12.47
N ARG A 12 1.95 -24.98 -12.77
CA ARG A 12 1.19 -24.42 -13.90
C ARG A 12 1.00 -22.91 -13.78
N ARG A 13 0.73 -22.39 -12.58
CA ARG A 13 0.64 -20.93 -12.34
C ARG A 13 1.98 -20.23 -12.54
N ARG A 14 3.07 -20.84 -12.07
CA ARG A 14 4.43 -20.31 -12.24
C ARG A 14 4.79 -20.20 -13.72
N TRP A 15 4.56 -21.24 -14.52
CA TRP A 15 4.79 -21.20 -15.96
C TRP A 15 3.95 -20.14 -16.67
N ARG A 16 2.67 -20.00 -16.31
CA ARG A 16 1.81 -18.96 -16.88
C ARG A 16 2.32 -17.55 -16.62
N ILE A 17 2.83 -17.30 -15.40
CA ILE A 17 3.40 -15.99 -15.04
C ILE A 17 4.69 -15.76 -15.83
N ARG A 18 5.58 -16.75 -15.86
CA ARG A 18 6.89 -16.66 -16.53
C ARG A 18 6.82 -16.58 -18.05
N LYS A 19 5.71 -17.00 -18.67
CA LYS A 19 5.46 -16.73 -20.09
C LYS A 19 5.49 -15.23 -20.42
N LYS A 20 5.18 -14.36 -19.45
CA LYS A 20 5.18 -12.90 -19.61
C LYS A 20 6.36 -12.20 -18.94
N LEU A 21 7.02 -12.87 -17.99
CA LEU A 21 8.11 -12.29 -17.20
C LEU A 21 9.43 -12.89 -17.67
N HIS A 22 10.27 -12.06 -18.27
CA HIS A 22 11.64 -12.38 -18.65
C HIS A 22 12.60 -11.40 -17.98
N GLY A 23 13.60 -11.88 -17.25
CA GLY A 23 14.60 -11.06 -16.58
C GLY A 23 15.91 -10.99 -17.36
N THR A 24 16.43 -9.79 -17.53
CA THR A 24 17.73 -9.53 -18.20
C THR A 24 18.78 -9.06 -17.20
N ALA A 25 20.03 -8.89 -17.62
CA ALA A 25 21.09 -8.35 -16.76
C ALA A 25 20.75 -6.97 -16.17
N ALA A 26 20.12 -6.10 -16.96
CA ALA A 26 19.73 -4.75 -16.53
C ALA A 26 18.51 -4.76 -15.59
N ARG A 27 17.62 -5.75 -15.73
CA ARG A 27 16.43 -5.90 -14.90
C ARG A 27 16.19 -7.38 -14.55
N PRO A 28 16.95 -7.93 -13.61
CA PRO A 28 16.87 -9.34 -13.28
C PRO A 28 15.52 -9.69 -12.65
N ARG A 29 15.15 -10.96 -12.75
CA ARG A 29 13.90 -11.49 -12.21
C ARG A 29 14.10 -11.91 -10.75
N MET A 30 13.40 -11.26 -9.83
CA MET A 30 13.39 -11.64 -8.42
C MET A 30 12.29 -12.67 -8.15
N ALA A 31 12.70 -13.92 -7.97
CA ALA A 31 11.80 -15.02 -7.64
C ALA A 31 11.65 -15.15 -6.12
N VAL A 32 10.44 -14.91 -5.62
CA VAL A 32 10.11 -15.06 -4.19
C VAL A 32 9.29 -16.33 -3.96
N ARG A 33 9.79 -17.22 -3.11
CA ARG A 33 9.10 -18.47 -2.75
C ARG A 33 8.92 -18.61 -1.25
N PHE A 34 7.65 -18.68 -0.85
CA PHE A 34 7.25 -19.07 0.50
C PHE A 34 7.03 -20.58 0.57
N THR A 35 7.77 -21.24 1.44
CA THR A 35 7.49 -22.60 1.89
C THR A 35 6.68 -22.54 3.19
N GLU A 36 6.44 -23.69 3.81
CA GLU A 36 5.74 -23.75 5.10
C GLU A 36 6.54 -23.09 6.23
N ARG A 37 7.87 -23.27 6.21
CA ARG A 37 8.78 -22.80 7.28
C ARG A 37 9.67 -21.65 6.85
N ASN A 38 10.12 -21.65 5.60
CA ASN A 38 11.19 -20.79 5.12
C ASN A 38 10.77 -19.92 3.95
N ILE A 39 11.48 -18.80 3.77
CA ILE A 39 11.32 -17.90 2.64
C ILE A 39 12.64 -17.89 1.85
N TYR A 40 12.53 -17.97 0.53
CA TYR A 40 13.66 -17.98 -0.39
C TYR A 40 13.47 -16.92 -1.46
N VAL A 41 14.54 -16.21 -1.77
CA VAL A 41 14.58 -15.13 -2.76
C VAL A 41 15.83 -15.32 -3.62
N GLN A 42 15.65 -15.20 -4.93
CA GLN A 42 16.75 -15.28 -5.90
C GLN A 42 16.58 -14.18 -6.94
N PHE A 43 17.68 -13.51 -7.27
CA PHE A 43 17.79 -12.57 -8.38
C PHE A 43 18.46 -13.28 -9.54
N ILE A 44 17.70 -13.50 -10.62
CA ILE A 44 18.12 -14.37 -11.72
C ILE A 44 18.21 -13.54 -13.00
N ASN A 45 19.30 -13.72 -13.74
CA ASN A 45 19.41 -13.30 -15.13
C ASN A 45 18.95 -14.49 -16.01
N ASP A 46 17.83 -14.34 -16.73
CA ASP A 46 17.27 -15.45 -17.52
C ASP A 46 18.04 -15.65 -18.84
N ASP A 47 18.82 -14.67 -19.31
CA ASP A 47 19.63 -14.78 -20.53
C ASP A 47 20.85 -15.69 -20.32
N GLU A 48 21.54 -15.53 -19.18
CA GLU A 48 22.70 -16.33 -18.80
C GLU A 48 22.33 -17.56 -17.95
N GLY A 49 21.11 -17.61 -17.42
CA GLY A 49 20.68 -18.63 -16.45
C GLY A 49 21.40 -18.53 -15.10
N SER A 50 22.07 -17.41 -14.82
CA SER A 50 22.88 -17.19 -13.62
C SER A 50 22.07 -16.53 -12.50
N THR A 51 22.38 -16.87 -11.25
CA THR A 51 21.81 -16.18 -10.07
C THR A 51 22.80 -15.16 -9.57
N LEU A 52 22.44 -13.87 -9.63
CA LEU A 52 23.31 -12.75 -9.26
C LEU A 52 23.38 -12.54 -7.75
N ALA A 53 22.24 -12.69 -7.08
CA ALA A 53 22.13 -12.54 -5.64
C ALA A 53 21.05 -13.47 -5.09
N SER A 54 21.18 -13.85 -3.83
CA SER A 54 20.17 -14.66 -3.15
C SER A 54 20.04 -14.29 -1.68
N ALA A 55 18.83 -14.42 -1.14
CA ALA A 55 18.55 -14.22 0.27
C ALA A 55 17.59 -15.32 0.74
N SER A 56 17.84 -15.87 1.92
CA SER A 56 16.95 -16.87 2.51
C SER A 56 16.97 -16.81 4.02
N THR A 57 15.86 -17.23 4.64
CA THR A 57 15.79 -17.40 6.10
C THR A 57 16.79 -18.45 6.62
N ARG A 58 17.33 -19.31 5.74
CA ARG A 58 18.34 -20.31 6.10
C ARG A 58 19.78 -19.82 5.94
N HIS A 59 20.00 -18.62 5.40
CA HIS A 59 21.34 -18.12 5.19
C HIS A 59 22.03 -17.84 6.54
N LYS A 60 23.31 -18.21 6.68
CA LYS A 60 24.04 -18.03 7.95
C LYS A 60 24.21 -16.55 8.34
N ALA A 61 24.28 -15.67 7.34
CA ALA A 61 24.41 -14.24 7.55
C ALA A 61 23.12 -13.56 8.05
N GLN A 62 21.99 -14.28 8.13
CA GLN A 62 20.73 -13.68 8.55
C GLN A 62 20.62 -13.65 10.07
N THR A 63 20.47 -12.45 10.62
CA THR A 63 20.24 -12.22 12.04
C THR A 63 18.89 -12.80 12.48
N GLY A 64 18.85 -13.48 13.63
CA GLY A 64 17.61 -14.06 14.15
C GLY A 64 17.05 -15.23 13.34
N ARG A 65 17.90 -16.02 12.66
CA ARG A 65 17.52 -17.18 11.84
C ARG A 65 16.53 -18.15 12.50
N GLU A 66 16.60 -18.32 13.81
CA GLU A 66 15.74 -19.26 14.56
C GLU A 66 14.31 -18.74 14.74
N THR A 67 14.11 -17.43 14.75
CA THR A 67 12.79 -16.79 14.90
C THR A 67 12.13 -16.48 13.55
N LEU A 68 12.90 -16.55 12.46
CA LEU A 68 12.41 -16.29 11.11
C LEU A 68 11.58 -17.46 10.57
N ALA A 69 10.26 -17.29 10.61
CA ALA A 69 9.31 -18.17 9.96
C ALA A 69 8.77 -17.58 8.65
N ALA A 70 8.08 -18.41 7.87
CA ALA A 70 7.32 -17.97 6.70
C ALA A 70 6.03 -17.20 7.09
N ASN A 71 6.13 -16.21 7.98
CA ASN A 71 5.04 -15.35 8.45
C ASN A 71 5.19 -13.93 7.87
N LYS A 72 4.31 -13.00 8.28
CA LYS A 72 4.34 -11.60 7.79
C LYS A 72 5.60 -10.86 8.29
N ALA A 73 5.94 -11.02 9.57
CA ALA A 73 7.12 -10.38 10.16
C ALA A 73 8.43 -10.84 9.48
N GLY A 74 8.60 -12.15 9.26
CA GLY A 74 9.75 -12.69 8.56
C GLY A 74 9.84 -12.26 7.10
N ALA A 75 8.69 -11.97 6.46
CA ALA A 75 8.66 -11.39 5.12
C ALA A 75 9.16 -9.93 5.09
N GLU A 76 8.93 -9.15 6.15
CA GLU A 76 9.44 -7.78 6.28
C GLU A 76 10.97 -7.79 6.43
N VAL A 77 11.46 -8.56 7.39
CA VAL A 77 12.90 -8.66 7.67
C VAL A 77 13.66 -9.19 6.44
N LEU A 78 13.15 -10.25 5.82
CA LEU A 78 13.81 -10.79 4.62
C LEU A 78 13.66 -9.86 3.41
N GLY A 79 12.58 -9.08 3.31
CA GLY A 79 12.43 -8.09 2.25
C GLY A 79 13.49 -7.00 2.33
N GLN A 80 13.82 -6.53 3.54
CA GLN A 80 14.91 -5.59 3.76
C GLN A 80 16.28 -6.19 3.43
N ALA A 81 16.56 -7.40 3.94
CA ALA A 81 17.83 -8.08 3.70
C ALA A 81 18.05 -8.43 2.22
N ALA A 82 17.00 -8.86 1.51
CA ALA A 82 17.05 -9.06 0.06
C ALA A 82 17.33 -7.74 -0.67
N GLY A 83 16.85 -6.64 -0.09
CA GLY A 83 17.10 -5.28 -0.52
C GLY A 83 18.57 -4.90 -0.56
N GLU A 84 19.19 -5.06 0.60
CA GLU A 84 20.61 -4.80 0.83
C GLU A 84 21.49 -5.72 -0.01
N ALA A 85 21.14 -7.00 -0.12
CA ALA A 85 21.87 -7.96 -0.94
C ALA A 85 21.84 -7.59 -2.44
N ALA A 86 20.71 -7.10 -2.95
CA ALA A 86 20.62 -6.66 -4.34
C ALA A 86 21.45 -5.39 -4.60
N LYS A 87 21.43 -4.45 -3.65
CA LYS A 87 22.27 -3.24 -3.71
C LYS A 87 23.76 -3.55 -3.69
N ALA A 88 24.18 -4.49 -2.86
CA ALA A 88 25.56 -4.97 -2.83
C ALA A 88 25.99 -5.59 -4.16
N ALA A 89 25.06 -6.21 -4.88
CA ALA A 89 25.26 -6.74 -6.23
C ALA A 89 25.07 -5.68 -7.35
N GLY A 90 24.87 -4.40 -7.02
CA GLY A 90 24.69 -3.31 -8.00
C GLY A 90 23.33 -3.29 -8.71
N ILE A 91 22.33 -4.02 -8.19
CA ILE A 91 21.03 -4.18 -8.83
C ILE A 91 20.04 -3.15 -8.27
N SER A 92 19.52 -2.26 -9.13
CA SER A 92 18.54 -1.22 -8.75
C SER A 92 17.13 -1.52 -9.23
N LYS A 93 16.99 -2.03 -10.46
CA LYS A 93 15.71 -2.31 -11.12
C LYS A 93 15.51 -3.81 -11.26
N VAL A 94 14.34 -4.30 -10.88
CA VAL A 94 14.05 -5.74 -10.83
C VAL A 94 12.63 -6.03 -11.32
N ILE A 95 12.39 -7.25 -11.80
CA ILE A 95 11.04 -7.75 -12.11
C ILE A 95 10.58 -8.65 -10.97
N PHE A 96 9.41 -8.36 -10.41
CA PHE A 96 8.85 -9.15 -9.30
C PHE A 96 8.17 -10.45 -9.78
N ASP A 97 8.76 -11.61 -9.48
CA ASP A 97 8.17 -12.94 -9.73
C ASP A 97 7.62 -13.57 -8.44
N ARG A 98 6.29 -13.56 -8.33
CA ARG A 98 5.54 -14.16 -7.22
C ARG A 98 5.51 -15.70 -7.20
N CYS A 99 6.19 -16.38 -8.14
CA CYS A 99 6.43 -17.83 -8.17
C CYS A 99 5.15 -18.70 -8.00
N GLY A 100 4.02 -18.24 -8.56
CA GLY A 100 2.73 -18.93 -8.50
C GLY A 100 1.93 -18.75 -7.21
N ALA A 101 2.46 -17.97 -6.25
CA ALA A 101 1.73 -17.59 -5.05
C ALA A 101 0.73 -16.46 -5.32
N ARG A 102 -0.34 -16.41 -4.52
CA ARG A 102 -1.41 -15.42 -4.68
C ARG A 102 -0.95 -14.08 -4.15
N TYR A 103 -1.14 -13.03 -4.95
CA TYR A 103 -0.96 -11.66 -4.49
C TYR A 103 -2.26 -11.21 -3.84
N VAL A 104 -2.21 -10.91 -2.54
CA VAL A 104 -3.34 -10.45 -1.74
C VAL A 104 -2.84 -9.24 -0.97
N GLN A 105 -3.65 -8.18 -0.93
CA GLN A 105 -3.35 -6.98 -0.15
C GLN A 105 -3.18 -7.37 1.33
N ASP A 106 -2.17 -6.80 2.00
CA ASP A 106 -1.76 -7.16 3.37
C ASP A 106 -1.33 -8.63 3.54
N GLY A 107 -1.07 -9.32 2.43
CA GLY A 107 -0.51 -10.67 2.39
C GLY A 107 1.01 -10.67 2.51
N LYS A 108 1.59 -11.86 2.71
CA LYS A 108 3.05 -12.03 2.90
C LYS A 108 3.87 -11.47 1.74
N ILE A 109 3.39 -11.64 0.51
CA ILE A 109 4.07 -11.20 -0.71
C ILE A 109 4.04 -9.68 -0.86
N ASP A 110 2.90 -9.07 -0.54
CA ASP A 110 2.70 -7.62 -0.60
C ASP A 110 3.58 -6.91 0.42
N ILE A 111 3.60 -7.44 1.65
CA ILE A 111 4.48 -6.98 2.73
C ILE A 111 5.96 -7.13 2.36
N PHE A 112 6.35 -8.28 1.81
CA PHE A 112 7.72 -8.50 1.31
C PHE A 112 8.10 -7.47 0.24
N ALA A 113 7.22 -7.24 -0.75
CA ALA A 113 7.46 -6.28 -1.82
C ALA A 113 7.63 -4.85 -1.26
N HIS A 114 6.76 -4.45 -0.32
CA HIS A 114 6.89 -3.17 0.36
C HIS A 114 8.20 -3.01 1.14
N ALA A 115 8.63 -4.05 1.85
CA ALA A 115 9.89 -4.04 2.59
C ALA A 115 11.10 -3.92 1.65
N ALA A 116 11.09 -4.66 0.53
CA ALA A 116 12.17 -4.61 -0.45
C ALA A 116 12.21 -3.27 -1.22
N THR A 117 11.05 -2.63 -1.47
CA THR A 117 11.00 -1.28 -2.03
C THR A 117 11.53 -0.22 -1.06
N ARG A 118 11.21 -0.33 0.24
CA ARG A 118 11.80 0.55 1.27
C ARG A 118 13.32 0.43 1.35
N ALA A 119 13.83 -0.77 1.11
CA ALA A 119 15.26 -1.01 1.01
C ALA A 119 15.88 -0.52 -0.31
N GLY A 120 15.10 0.10 -1.22
CA GLY A 120 15.59 0.82 -2.38
C GLY A 120 15.59 0.04 -3.71
N LEU A 121 14.89 -1.10 -3.79
CA LEU A 121 14.63 -1.73 -5.09
C LEU A 121 13.39 -1.17 -5.76
N ASP A 122 13.55 -0.90 -7.06
CA ASP A 122 12.43 -0.56 -7.92
C ASP A 122 11.95 -1.80 -8.69
N PHE A 123 10.68 -2.19 -8.47
CA PHE A 123 10.05 -3.29 -9.18
C PHE A 123 9.13 -2.83 -10.33
N GLY A 124 9.02 -1.52 -10.58
CA GLY A 124 8.04 -0.93 -11.50
C GLY A 124 6.58 -1.08 -11.03
N LEU A 125 6.39 -1.53 -9.79
CA LEU A 125 5.13 -1.50 -9.09
C LEU A 125 5.05 -0.12 -8.43
N ASP A 126 4.31 0.81 -9.06
CA ASP A 126 3.96 2.15 -8.52
C ASP A 126 3.12 2.04 -7.22
N LEU A 127 3.65 1.39 -6.18
CA LEU A 127 2.99 1.13 -4.89
C LEU A 127 2.96 2.37 -4.00
N GLU A 128 3.89 3.31 -4.21
CA GLU A 128 3.96 4.57 -3.46
C GLU A 128 2.97 5.62 -3.99
N LYS A 129 2.69 5.65 -5.30
CA LYS A 129 1.74 6.60 -5.91
C LYS A 129 0.30 6.41 -5.42
N LYS A 130 -0.10 5.19 -5.05
CA LYS A 130 -1.44 4.90 -4.48
C LYS A 130 -1.57 5.40 -3.04
N LYS A 131 -0.54 5.22 -2.20
CA LYS A 131 -0.55 5.70 -0.81
C LYS A 131 -0.44 7.23 -0.74
N SER A 132 0.36 7.87 -1.60
CA SER A 132 0.47 9.33 -1.64
C SER A 132 -0.81 10.00 -2.17
N LYS A 133 -1.49 9.45 -3.19
CA LYS A 133 -2.82 9.91 -3.61
C LYS A 133 -3.88 9.74 -2.52
N ALA A 134 -3.91 8.60 -1.82
CA ALA A 134 -4.86 8.35 -0.75
C ALA A 134 -4.61 9.23 0.50
N LYS A 135 -3.34 9.46 0.88
CA LYS A 135 -2.98 10.39 1.97
C LYS A 135 -3.31 11.84 1.61
N LYS A 136 -3.09 12.25 0.36
CA LYS A 136 -3.42 13.58 -0.14
C LYS A 136 -4.94 13.80 -0.16
N ALA A 137 -5.71 12.82 -0.65
CA ALA A 137 -7.17 12.85 -0.62
C ALA A 137 -7.73 12.88 0.82
N ALA A 138 -7.18 12.08 1.75
CA ALA A 138 -7.61 12.10 3.15
C ALA A 138 -7.21 13.40 3.89
N LYS A 139 -6.13 14.07 3.48
CA LYS A 139 -5.70 15.37 4.01
C LYS A 139 -6.59 16.51 3.47
N GLU A 140 -7.00 16.44 2.20
CA GLU A 140 -7.95 17.38 1.59
C GLU A 140 -9.36 17.24 2.20
N GLU A 141 -9.85 16.01 2.41
CA GLU A 141 -11.17 15.77 3.03
C GLU A 141 -11.23 16.21 4.51
N LYS A 142 -10.14 16.03 5.26
CA LYS A 142 -10.02 16.55 6.64
C LYS A 142 -9.87 18.07 6.71
N ALA A 143 -9.34 18.72 5.67
CA ALA A 143 -9.24 20.18 5.59
C ALA A 143 -10.56 20.85 5.16
N GLU A 144 -11.46 20.13 4.47
CA GLU A 144 -12.76 20.63 4.04
C GLU A 144 -13.84 20.57 5.13
N LYS A 145 -13.83 19.54 5.99
CA LYS A 145 -14.76 19.37 7.13
C LYS A 145 -14.84 20.59 8.08
N PRO A 146 -13.73 21.22 8.51
CA PRO A 146 -13.82 22.43 9.36
C PRO A 146 -14.31 23.68 8.61
N LYS A 147 -14.18 23.74 7.27
CA LYS A 147 -14.67 24.87 6.47
C LYS A 147 -16.18 24.81 6.23
N LYS A 148 -16.74 23.63 5.96
CA LYS A 148 -18.21 23.41 5.86
C LYS A 148 -18.93 23.70 7.19
N ALA A 149 -18.37 23.23 8.32
CA ALA A 149 -18.93 23.47 9.65
C ALA A 149 -18.94 24.98 10.05
N LYS A 150 -17.93 25.76 9.64
CA LYS A 150 -17.92 27.22 9.84
C LYS A 150 -18.94 27.94 8.96
N LYS A 151 -19.16 27.47 7.72
CA LYS A 151 -20.11 28.08 6.77
C LYS A 151 -21.57 27.86 7.21
N GLU A 152 -21.90 26.67 7.72
CA GLU A 152 -23.24 26.36 8.26
C GLU A 152 -23.55 27.13 9.56
N LYS A 153 -22.56 27.33 10.44
CA LYS A 153 -22.73 28.15 11.65
C LYS A 153 -22.94 29.63 11.32
N LYS A 154 -22.32 30.15 10.25
CA LYS A 154 -22.52 31.53 9.80
C LYS A 154 -23.92 31.73 9.21
N ALA A 155 -24.38 30.81 8.36
CA ALA A 155 -25.72 30.83 7.79
C ALA A 155 -26.84 30.77 8.86
N LYS A 156 -26.69 29.90 9.87
CA LYS A 156 -27.66 29.83 10.99
C LYS A 156 -27.68 31.09 11.87
N LYS A 157 -26.59 31.85 11.91
CA LYS A 157 -26.51 33.12 12.67
C LYS A 157 -27.18 34.26 11.89
N GLU A 158 -27.00 34.29 10.58
CA GLU A 158 -27.65 35.28 9.69
C GLU A 158 -29.17 35.07 9.63
N GLU A 159 -29.64 33.82 9.55
CA GLU A 159 -31.09 33.51 9.56
C GLU A 159 -31.76 33.86 10.90
N LYS A 160 -31.04 33.71 12.02
CA LYS A 160 -31.53 34.13 13.35
C LYS A 160 -31.59 35.66 13.49
N ALA A 161 -30.63 36.38 12.91
CA ALA A 161 -30.63 37.84 12.93
C ALA A 161 -31.79 38.40 12.09
N GLU A 162 -32.06 37.82 10.92
CA GLU A 162 -33.16 38.25 10.05
C GLU A 162 -34.54 37.97 10.68
N LYS A 163 -34.69 36.85 11.41
CA LYS A 163 -35.93 36.55 12.16
C LYS A 163 -36.12 37.48 13.36
N ALA A 164 -35.05 37.89 14.03
CA ALA A 164 -35.13 38.86 15.13
C ALA A 164 -35.53 40.26 14.62
N GLU A 165 -34.98 40.69 13.48
CA GLU A 165 -35.33 41.98 12.87
C GLU A 165 -36.78 42.02 12.37
N LYS A 166 -37.28 40.90 11.82
CA LYS A 166 -38.70 40.76 11.41
C LYS A 166 -39.64 40.75 12.62
N ALA A 167 -39.24 40.16 13.74
CA ALA A 167 -40.03 40.18 14.98
C ALA A 167 -40.10 41.60 15.58
N GLU A 168 -38.99 42.34 15.57
CA GLU A 168 -38.96 43.72 16.06
C GLU A 168 -39.77 44.68 15.17
N LYS A 169 -39.79 44.44 13.84
CA LYS A 169 -40.63 45.18 12.89
C LYS A 169 -42.12 44.85 13.05
N ALA A 170 -42.47 43.59 13.37
CA ALA A 170 -43.85 43.20 13.67
C ALA A 170 -44.35 43.82 14.98
N GLU A 171 -43.51 43.86 16.02
CA GLU A 171 -43.86 44.48 17.30
C GLU A 171 -44.03 46.01 17.19
N LYS A 172 -43.22 46.66 16.33
CA LYS A 172 -43.38 48.10 16.02
C LYS A 172 -44.64 48.39 15.19
N ALA A 173 -45.04 47.48 14.29
CA ALA A 173 -46.29 47.62 13.52
C ALA A 173 -47.53 47.44 14.43
N GLU A 174 -47.50 46.49 15.36
CA GLU A 174 -48.60 46.27 16.30
C GLU A 174 -48.75 47.41 17.32
N LYS A 175 -47.63 48.06 17.69
CA LYS A 175 -47.64 49.28 18.52
C LYS A 175 -48.14 50.51 17.77
N ALA A 176 -47.92 50.61 16.45
CA ALA A 176 -48.47 51.68 15.61
C ALA A 176 -49.99 51.53 15.40
N GLU A 177 -50.48 50.31 15.19
CA GLU A 177 -51.93 50.07 15.00
C GLU A 177 -52.74 50.29 16.30
N LYS A 178 -52.11 50.10 17.48
CA LYS A 178 -52.72 50.44 18.78
C LYS A 178 -52.72 51.95 19.09
N ALA A 179 -51.92 52.76 18.40
CA ALA A 179 -51.90 54.22 18.55
C ALA A 179 -52.91 54.94 17.64
N GLU A 180 -53.40 54.29 16.59
CA GLU A 180 -54.38 54.86 15.64
C GLU A 180 -55.85 54.54 16.04
N LYS A 181 -56.05 53.69 17.05
CA LYS A 181 -57.37 53.30 17.60
C LYS A 181 -57.69 53.94 18.97
N ALA A 182 -56.93 54.95 19.40
CA ALA A 182 -57.17 55.76 20.60
C ALA A 182 -57.33 57.24 20.22
#